data_AF-A0A7Z0LHJ0-F1
#
_entry.id   AF-A0A7Z0LHJ0-F1
#
_cell.length_a   1.000
_cell.length_b   1.000
_cell.length_c   1.000
_cell.angle_alpha   90.00
_cell.angle_beta   90.00
_cell.angle_gamma   90.00
#
_symmetry.space_group_name_H-M   'P 1'
#
loop_
_entity.id
_entity.type
_entity.pdbx_description
1 polymer ?
#
loop_
_entity_poly.entity_id
_entity_poly.type
_entity_poly.pdbx_seq_one_letter_code
_entity_poly.pdbx_strand_id
1 'polypeptide(L)'
;LNIVPPLHFIITDASGHTVAVEPHNGLLIVKDNHVKVLTNAPKLEWHIQNLRNYAFLQPEKSTNQLVGKVLVRSMGCEAGTNGLPGGYTSTERFVRATYLRHHLSSSHNEDINLMNCFKILDSVSIPQGAVLDAGETHYTQYQLVMDSKDKA
;
A
#
# COMPACT_ATOMS: atom_id res chain seq x y z
N LEU A 1 12.21 -17.47 24.04
CA LEU A 1 12.76 -16.38 23.21
C LEU A 1 12.71 -15.10 24.04
N ASN A 2 13.84 -14.46 24.32
CA ASN A 2 13.90 -13.20 25.05
C ASN A 2 14.11 -12.04 24.04
N ILE A 3 13.17 -11.92 23.10
CA ILE A 3 13.26 -11.02 21.95
C ILE A 3 12.09 -10.03 22.03
N VAL A 4 12.38 -8.74 21.90
CA VAL A 4 11.37 -7.69 21.71
C VAL A 4 11.29 -7.39 20.21
N PRO A 5 10.21 -7.77 19.52
CA PRO A 5 10.08 -7.51 18.09
C PRO A 5 9.97 -5.98 17.84
N PRO A 6 10.61 -5.46 16.78
CA PRO A 6 10.47 -4.06 16.40
C PRO A 6 9.09 -3.82 15.78
N LEU A 7 8.15 -3.29 16.58
CA LEU A 7 6.77 -3.05 16.17
C LEU A 7 6.48 -1.55 16.05
N HIS A 8 5.60 -1.23 15.10
CA HIS A 8 4.87 0.04 15.01
C HIS A 8 3.41 -0.26 14.74
N PHE A 9 2.53 0.71 14.98
CA PHE A 9 1.08 0.47 14.97
C PHE A 9 0.39 1.46 14.03
N ILE A 10 -0.66 0.98 13.37
CA ILE A 10 -1.67 1.82 12.71
C ILE A 10 -2.95 1.73 13.53
N ILE A 11 -3.58 2.87 13.81
CA ILE A 11 -4.81 2.94 14.59
C ILE A 11 -5.78 3.82 13.82
N THR A 12 -7.00 3.32 13.61
CA THR A 12 -8.09 4.06 12.97
C THR A 12 -9.32 4.03 13.87
N ASP A 13 -9.96 5.17 14.08
CA ASP A 13 -11.20 5.26 14.85
C ASP A 13 -12.46 5.23 13.96
N ALA A 14 -13.65 5.25 14.58
CA ALA A 14 -14.93 5.24 13.86
C ALA A 14 -15.22 6.50 13.03
N SER A 15 -14.48 7.60 13.25
CA SER A 15 -14.53 8.79 12.38
C SER A 15 -13.71 8.60 11.10
N GLY A 16 -12.87 7.55 11.06
CA GLY A 16 -11.92 7.28 9.99
C GLY A 16 -10.63 8.09 10.12
N HIS A 17 -10.38 8.71 11.28
CA HIS A 17 -9.09 9.32 11.61
C HIS A 17 -8.07 8.22 11.83
N THR A 18 -6.92 8.30 11.16
CA THR A 18 -5.87 7.28 11.23
C THR A 18 -4.56 7.88 11.70
N VAL A 19 -3.92 7.23 12.67
CA VAL A 19 -2.58 7.57 13.15
C VAL A 19 -1.62 6.40 12.99
N ALA A 20 -0.33 6.70 12.84
CA ALA A 20 0.75 5.75 13.03
C ALA A 20 1.46 6.03 14.36
N VAL A 21 1.80 4.97 15.09
CA VAL A 21 2.54 5.03 16.36
C VAL A 21 3.86 4.29 16.18
N GLU A 22 4.97 5.03 16.21
CA GLU A 22 6.32 4.52 15.96
C GLU A 22 7.22 4.72 17.18
N PRO A 23 7.83 3.66 17.75
CA PRO A 23 8.87 3.80 18.75
C PRO A 23 10.14 4.41 18.13
N HIS A 24 10.66 5.48 18.74
CA HIS A 24 11.92 6.08 18.34
C HIS A 24 12.69 6.59 19.55
N ASN A 25 13.91 6.09 19.76
CA ASN A 25 14.80 6.50 20.86
C ASN A 25 14.13 6.47 22.24
N GLY A 26 13.36 5.43 22.53
CA GLY A 26 12.66 5.27 23.81
C GLY A 26 11.36 6.07 23.96
N LEU A 27 10.95 6.82 22.93
CA LEU A 27 9.69 7.55 22.90
C LEU A 27 8.70 6.87 21.96
N LEU A 28 7.40 6.95 22.29
CA LEU A 28 6.32 6.61 21.36
C LEU A 28 5.90 7.88 20.61
N ILE A 29 6.18 7.92 19.31
CA ILE A 29 5.83 9.05 18.46
C ILE A 29 4.51 8.74 17.75
N VAL A 30 3.49 9.57 17.97
CA VAL A 30 2.18 9.47 17.31
C VAL A 30 2.12 10.50 16.19
N LYS A 31 1.70 10.07 15.00
CA LYS A 31 1.63 10.91 13.79
C LYS A 31 0.32 10.68 13.06
N ASP A 32 -0.29 11.75 12.55
CA ASP A 32 -1.41 11.60 11.63
C ASP A 32 -0.97 10.91 10.35
N ASN A 33 -1.75 9.93 9.92
CA ASN A 33 -1.50 9.16 8.70
C ASN A 33 -2.61 9.44 7.68
N HIS A 34 -2.47 10.54 6.95
CA HIS A 34 -3.45 10.97 5.96
C HIS A 34 -3.56 10.05 4.74
N VAL A 35 -2.55 9.21 4.48
CA VAL A 35 -2.59 8.21 3.40
C VAL A 35 -3.22 6.88 3.84
N LYS A 36 -3.43 6.69 5.15
CA LYS A 36 -4.17 5.56 5.74
C LYS A 36 -3.63 4.18 5.34
N VAL A 37 -2.31 4.09 5.13
CA VAL A 37 -1.56 2.86 4.82
C VAL A 37 -0.32 2.83 5.70
N LEU A 38 0.07 1.65 6.17
CA LEU A 38 1.32 1.42 6.91
C LEU A 38 1.87 0.04 6.53
N THR A 39 3.18 -0.08 6.39
CA THR A 39 3.86 -1.36 6.11
C THR A 39 4.91 -1.66 7.18
N ASN A 40 6.19 -1.73 6.85
CA ASN A 40 7.29 -1.96 7.79
C ASN A 40 8.29 -0.80 7.67
N ALA A 41 9.53 -0.99 8.14
CA ALA A 41 10.60 -0.02 7.96
C ALA A 41 10.76 0.43 6.48
N PRO A 42 11.20 1.66 6.21
CA PRO A 42 11.56 2.74 7.14
C PRO A 42 10.33 3.44 7.76
N LYS A 43 10.56 4.56 8.45
CA LYS A 43 9.49 5.36 9.11
C LYS A 43 8.45 5.89 8.12
N LEU A 44 7.24 6.15 8.60
CA LEU A 44 6.12 6.66 7.80
C LEU A 44 6.48 7.90 6.97
N GLU A 45 7.20 8.89 7.52
CA GLU A 45 7.55 10.09 6.74
C GLU A 45 8.45 9.77 5.55
N TRP A 46 9.32 8.77 5.66
CA TRP A 46 10.13 8.34 4.54
C TRP A 46 9.25 7.74 3.45
N HIS A 47 8.28 6.88 3.83
CA HIS A 47 7.34 6.30 2.87
C HIS A 47 6.53 7.39 2.16
N ILE A 48 6.06 8.40 2.90
CA ILE A 48 5.36 9.57 2.33
C ILE A 48 6.27 10.35 1.38
N GLN A 49 7.54 10.59 1.74
CA GLN A 49 8.50 11.24 0.83
C GLN A 49 8.77 10.40 -0.42
N ASN A 50 8.82 9.08 -0.29
CA ASN A 50 9.03 8.16 -1.40
C ASN A 50 7.90 8.19 -2.44
N LEU A 51 6.66 8.55 -2.06
CA LEU A 51 5.55 8.71 -3.00
C LEU A 51 5.85 9.74 -4.11
N ARG A 52 6.75 10.70 -3.86
CA ARG A 52 7.17 11.71 -4.87
C ARG A 52 7.82 11.08 -6.09
N ASN A 53 8.45 9.92 -5.94
CA ASN A 53 9.02 9.15 -7.05
C ASN A 53 7.96 8.55 -7.99
N TYR A 54 6.69 8.56 -7.57
CA TYR A 54 5.57 7.94 -8.27
C TYR A 54 4.45 8.94 -8.60
N ALA A 55 4.72 10.24 -8.46
CA ALA A 55 3.71 11.29 -8.66
C ALA A 55 3.16 11.38 -10.10
N PHE A 56 3.80 10.69 -11.05
CA PHE A 56 3.39 10.60 -12.44
C PHE A 56 2.38 9.45 -12.70
N LEU A 57 2.18 8.55 -11.73
CA LEU A 57 1.23 7.44 -11.88
C LEU A 57 -0.20 7.97 -11.84
N GLN A 58 -1.04 7.45 -12.73
CA GLN A 58 -2.45 7.82 -12.83
C GLN A 58 -3.26 6.68 -13.47
N PRO A 59 -4.58 6.58 -13.22
CA PRO A 59 -5.41 5.53 -13.80
C PRO A 59 -5.47 5.60 -15.33
N GLU A 60 -5.46 6.82 -15.89
CA GLU A 60 -5.56 7.04 -17.32
C GLU A 60 -4.21 6.94 -18.02
N LYS A 61 -4.16 6.17 -19.11
CA LYS A 61 -2.98 6.16 -19.99
C LYS A 61 -2.64 7.56 -20.50
N SER A 62 -1.34 7.81 -20.70
CA SER A 62 -0.87 9.02 -21.38
C SER A 62 -1.36 9.06 -22.83
N THR A 63 -1.47 10.28 -23.38
CA THR A 63 -1.77 10.49 -24.79
C THR A 63 -0.62 9.97 -25.68
N ASN A 64 -0.94 9.68 -26.94
CA ASN A 64 0.07 9.27 -27.92
C ASN A 64 1.14 10.37 -28.07
N GLN A 65 2.40 9.96 -28.19
CA GLN A 65 3.51 10.88 -28.37
C GLN A 65 4.18 10.65 -29.73
N LEU A 66 4.60 11.74 -30.38
CA LEU A 66 5.48 11.66 -31.55
C LEU A 66 6.93 11.68 -31.09
N VAL A 67 7.68 10.62 -31.40
CA VAL A 67 9.13 10.55 -31.20
C VAL A 67 9.77 10.66 -32.59
N GLY A 68 10.25 11.85 -32.93
CA GLY A 68 10.63 12.17 -34.31
C GLY A 68 9.43 12.05 -35.25
N LYS A 69 9.46 11.06 -36.15
CA LYS A 69 8.36 10.77 -37.10
C LYS A 69 7.54 9.52 -36.72
N VAL A 70 7.84 8.90 -35.58
CA VAL A 70 7.17 7.69 -35.11
C VAL A 70 6.08 8.06 -34.11
N LEU A 71 4.84 7.66 -34.41
CA LEU A 71 3.73 7.77 -33.46
C LEU A 71 3.81 6.62 -32.45
N VAL A 72 4.25 6.95 -31.23
CA VAL A 72 4.33 6.01 -30.11
C VAL A 72 2.98 6.00 -29.40
N ARG A 73 2.41 4.79 -29.29
CA ARG A 73 1.16 4.53 -28.57
C ARG A 73 1.46 3.69 -27.34
N SER A 74 0.71 3.92 -26.28
CA SER A 74 0.67 3.03 -25.13
C SER A 74 0.31 1.59 -25.56
N MET A 75 0.94 0.59 -24.95
CA MET A 75 0.65 -0.83 -25.23
C MET A 75 -0.79 -1.24 -24.86
N GLY A 76 -1.37 -0.62 -23.82
CA GLY A 76 -2.73 -0.93 -23.34
C GLY A 76 -3.36 0.21 -22.55
N CYS A 77 -4.55 -0.03 -21.99
CA CYS A 77 -5.28 0.97 -21.19
C CYS A 77 -4.62 1.20 -19.81
N GLU A 78 -3.89 0.21 -19.32
CA GLU A 78 -3.16 0.18 -18.05
C GLU A 78 -1.89 1.02 -18.04
N ALA A 79 -1.49 1.58 -19.19
CA ALA A 79 -0.18 2.24 -19.34
C ALA A 79 0.03 3.46 -18.42
N GLY A 80 -1.02 4.05 -17.85
CA GLY A 80 -0.91 5.11 -16.82
C GLY A 80 -0.29 4.61 -15.50
N THR A 81 -0.28 3.28 -15.30
CA THR A 81 0.30 2.61 -14.14
C THR A 81 1.71 2.08 -14.39
N ASN A 82 2.29 2.34 -15.58
CA ASN A 82 3.65 1.94 -15.91
C ASN A 82 4.64 2.59 -14.94
N GLY A 83 5.32 1.78 -14.10
CA GLY A 83 6.22 2.26 -13.05
C GLY A 83 5.69 2.02 -11.63
N LEU A 84 4.44 1.56 -11.48
CA LEU A 84 3.96 1.03 -10.20
C LEU A 84 4.84 -0.18 -9.82
N PRO A 85 5.46 -0.21 -8.64
CA PRO A 85 6.40 -1.26 -8.28
C PRO A 85 5.67 -2.59 -8.05
N GLY A 86 6.33 -3.70 -8.43
CA GLY A 86 5.77 -5.05 -8.36
C GLY A 86 6.36 -5.94 -7.26
N GLY A 87 7.45 -5.53 -6.60
CA GLY A 87 8.10 -6.34 -5.57
C GLY A 87 7.35 -6.35 -4.24
N TYR A 88 7.87 -7.17 -3.31
CA TYR A 88 7.31 -7.39 -1.97
C TYR A 88 8.06 -6.66 -0.86
N THR A 89 9.01 -5.79 -1.19
CA THR A 89 9.66 -4.94 -0.20
C THR A 89 8.63 -4.05 0.49
N SER A 90 8.95 -3.63 1.72
CA SER A 90 8.08 -2.75 2.52
C SER A 90 7.67 -1.47 1.78
N THR A 91 8.62 -0.88 1.05
CA THR A 91 8.47 0.39 0.34
C THR A 91 7.61 0.21 -0.92
N GLU A 92 7.80 -0.87 -1.67
CA GLU A 92 7.01 -1.18 -2.86
C GLU A 92 5.55 -1.55 -2.50
N ARG A 93 5.36 -2.35 -1.44
CA ARG A 93 4.01 -2.65 -0.92
C ARG A 93 3.29 -1.39 -0.45
N PHE A 94 4.00 -0.45 0.20
CA PHE A 94 3.42 0.81 0.62
C PHE A 94 2.93 1.62 -0.57
N VAL A 95 3.78 1.84 -1.59
CA VAL A 95 3.43 2.58 -2.81
C VAL A 95 2.23 1.96 -3.50
N ARG A 96 2.23 0.63 -3.67
CA ARG A 96 1.16 -0.09 -4.36
C ARG A 96 -0.17 -0.02 -3.61
N ALA A 97 -0.16 -0.27 -2.29
CA ALA A 97 -1.37 -0.17 -1.47
C ALA A 97 -1.91 1.27 -1.41
N THR A 98 -1.04 2.28 -1.29
CA THR A 98 -1.45 3.69 -1.28
C THR A 98 -2.06 4.11 -2.62
N TYR A 99 -1.44 3.74 -3.74
CA TYR A 99 -1.97 4.03 -5.08
C TYR A 99 -3.35 3.42 -5.28
N LEU A 100 -3.49 2.11 -5.01
CA LEU A 100 -4.77 1.41 -5.16
C LEU A 100 -5.83 2.00 -4.24
N ARG A 101 -5.50 2.23 -2.97
CA ARG A 101 -6.40 2.85 -2.00
C ARG A 101 -6.91 4.23 -2.46
N HIS A 102 -6.05 5.03 -3.09
CA HIS A 102 -6.40 6.38 -3.54
C HIS A 102 -7.36 6.38 -4.72
N HIS A 103 -7.19 5.45 -5.67
CA HIS A 103 -7.96 5.39 -6.91
C HIS A 103 -9.15 4.41 -6.87
N LEU A 104 -9.27 3.61 -5.82
CA LEU A 104 -10.39 2.70 -5.67
C LEU A 104 -11.70 3.46 -5.44
N SER A 105 -12.69 3.23 -6.30
CA SER A 105 -14.02 3.80 -6.14
C SER A 105 -14.75 3.18 -4.94
N SER A 106 -15.27 4.04 -4.06
CA SER A 106 -16.21 3.62 -3.01
C SER A 106 -17.56 3.24 -3.62
N SER A 107 -18.22 2.25 -3.02
CA SER A 107 -19.56 1.82 -3.38
C SER A 107 -20.56 2.17 -2.26
N HIS A 108 -21.85 2.31 -2.61
CA HIS A 108 -22.94 2.35 -1.63
C HIS A 108 -23.31 0.96 -1.08
N ASN A 109 -22.78 -0.10 -1.69
CA ASN A 109 -22.93 -1.46 -1.20
C ASN A 109 -21.69 -1.83 -0.37
N GLU A 110 -21.89 -2.08 0.92
CA GLU A 110 -20.80 -2.38 1.86
C GLU A 110 -20.11 -3.71 1.58
N ASP A 111 -20.80 -4.72 1.02
CA ASP A 111 -20.15 -5.96 0.58
C ASP A 111 -19.11 -5.69 -0.50
N ILE A 112 -19.39 -4.73 -1.39
CA ILE A 112 -18.43 -4.30 -2.42
C ILE A 112 -17.23 -3.60 -1.76
N ASN A 113 -17.46 -2.74 -0.76
CA ASN A 113 -16.38 -2.06 -0.03
C ASN A 113 -15.50 -3.05 0.75
N LEU A 114 -16.11 -4.05 1.38
CA LEU A 114 -15.41 -5.15 2.05
C LEU A 114 -14.51 -5.91 1.08
N MET A 115 -15.06 -6.34 -0.06
CA MET A 115 -14.28 -7.04 -1.10
C MET A 115 -13.18 -6.16 -1.69
N ASN A 116 -13.44 -4.86 -1.82
CA ASN A 116 -12.46 -3.87 -2.24
C ASN A 116 -11.26 -3.76 -1.28
N CYS A 117 -11.48 -3.86 0.03
CA CYS A 117 -10.39 -3.95 1.00
C CYS A 117 -9.51 -5.17 0.76
N PHE A 118 -10.11 -6.36 0.53
CA PHE A 118 -9.36 -7.57 0.21
C PHE A 118 -8.58 -7.45 -1.11
N LYS A 119 -9.15 -6.83 -2.16
CA LYS A 119 -8.41 -6.57 -3.41
C LYS A 119 -7.13 -5.75 -3.21
N ILE A 120 -7.16 -4.75 -2.33
CA ILE A 120 -5.96 -3.98 -1.99
C ILE A 120 -4.95 -4.89 -1.27
N LEU A 121 -5.39 -5.64 -0.26
CA LEU A 121 -4.53 -6.53 0.50
C LEU A 121 -3.92 -7.64 -0.36
N ASP A 122 -4.66 -8.17 -1.33
CA ASP A 122 -4.20 -9.19 -2.28
C ASP A 122 -3.06 -8.67 -3.15
N SER A 123 -3.12 -7.41 -3.58
CA SER A 123 -2.04 -6.80 -4.38
C SER A 123 -0.68 -6.77 -3.66
N VAL A 124 -0.68 -6.87 -2.34
CA VAL A 124 0.53 -6.86 -1.50
C VAL A 124 0.71 -8.17 -0.72
N SER A 125 -0.13 -9.16 -0.98
CA SER A 125 -0.07 -10.47 -0.37
C SER A 125 1.10 -11.26 -0.92
N ILE A 126 1.94 -11.80 -0.04
CA ILE A 126 3.15 -12.53 -0.41
C ILE A 126 2.79 -14.02 -0.52
N PRO A 127 2.84 -14.63 -1.72
CA PRO A 127 2.59 -16.05 -1.88
C PRO A 127 3.79 -16.87 -1.36
N GLN A 128 3.52 -18.12 -0.96
CA GLN A 128 4.57 -19.04 -0.56
C GLN A 128 5.58 -19.25 -1.69
N GLY A 129 6.86 -19.21 -1.36
CA GLY A 129 7.98 -19.37 -2.30
C GLY A 129 8.43 -18.09 -3.01
N ALA A 130 7.68 -16.99 -2.95
CA ALA A 130 8.11 -15.73 -3.56
C ALA A 130 9.19 -14.98 -2.76
N VAL A 131 9.20 -15.14 -1.44
CA VAL A 131 10.19 -14.52 -0.55
C VAL A 131 10.75 -15.58 0.40
N LEU A 132 12.07 -15.74 0.35
CA LEU A 132 12.83 -16.68 1.18
C LEU A 132 13.93 -15.91 1.92
N ASP A 133 14.12 -16.19 3.20
CA ASP A 133 15.25 -15.67 3.99
C ASP A 133 15.88 -16.82 4.78
N ALA A 134 17.18 -17.04 4.61
CA ALA A 134 17.91 -18.15 5.23
C ALA A 134 17.24 -19.55 5.11
N GLY A 135 16.47 -19.78 4.04
CA GLY A 135 15.72 -21.02 3.81
C GLY A 135 14.29 -21.04 4.38
N GLU A 136 13.90 -20.02 5.14
CA GLU A 136 12.54 -19.85 5.66
C GLU A 136 11.65 -19.11 4.66
N THR A 137 10.40 -19.55 4.53
CA THR A 137 9.43 -18.93 3.63
C THR A 137 8.68 -17.81 4.33
N HIS A 138 8.75 -16.60 3.78
CA HIS A 138 7.98 -15.45 4.22
C HIS A 138 6.77 -15.28 3.30
N TYR A 139 5.58 -15.40 3.87
CA TYR A 139 4.32 -15.32 3.13
C TYR A 139 3.23 -14.68 3.98
N THR A 140 2.18 -14.19 3.33
CA THR A 140 1.00 -13.67 4.02
C THR A 140 0.21 -14.85 4.61
N GLN A 141 0.22 -14.97 5.93
CA GLN A 141 -0.46 -16.07 6.62
C GLN A 141 -1.98 -15.90 6.65
N TYR A 142 -2.45 -14.66 6.83
CA TYR A 142 -3.86 -14.31 6.82
C TYR A 142 -4.04 -12.84 6.42
N GLN A 143 -5.27 -12.48 6.07
CA GLN A 143 -5.73 -11.11 5.89
C GLN A 143 -6.92 -10.86 6.81
N LEU A 144 -7.05 -9.65 7.31
CA LEU A 144 -8.13 -9.25 8.19
C LEU A 144 -8.66 -7.88 7.75
N VAL A 145 -9.98 -7.76 7.68
CA VAL A 145 -10.70 -6.50 7.52
C VAL A 145 -11.68 -6.42 8.68
N MET A 146 -11.76 -5.26 9.33
CA MET A 146 -12.66 -5.01 10.45
C MET A 146 -13.51 -3.78 10.14
N ASP A 147 -14.80 -3.84 10.45
CA ASP A 147 -15.70 -2.68 10.38
C ASP A 147 -15.84 -2.04 11.77
N SER A 148 -15.40 -0.78 11.88
CA SER A 148 -15.51 -0.01 13.12
C SER A 148 -16.94 0.35 13.55
N LYS A 149 -17.90 0.40 12.61
CA LYS A 149 -19.31 0.74 12.89
C LYS A 149 -20.04 -0.47 13.43
N ASP A 150 -19.94 -1.58 12.69
CA ASP A 150 -20.67 -2.81 13.01
C ASP A 150 -19.89 -3.74 13.95
N LYS A 151 -18.62 -3.41 14.23
CA LYS A 151 -17.71 -4.15 15.12
C LYS A 151 -17.57 -5.62 14.71
N ALA A 152 -17.50 -5.84 13.39
CA ALA A 152 -17.41 -7.14 12.73
C ALA A 152 -16.06 -7.33 12.03
#